data_AF-A0A1I6KIG8-F1
#
_entry.id   AF-A0A1I6KIG8-F1
#
_cell.length_a   1.000
_cell.length_b   1.000
_cell.length_c   1.000
_cell.angle_alpha   90.00
_cell.angle_beta   90.00
_cell.angle_gamma   90.00
#
_symmetry.space_group_name_H-M   'P 1'
#
loop_
_entity.id
_entity.type
_entity.pdbx_description
1 polymer ?
#
loop_
_entity_poly.entity_id
_entity_poly.type
_entity_poly.pdbx_seq_one_letter_code
_entity_poly.pdbx_strand_id
1 'polypeptide(L)'
;MRARFDSSYIRSELDRIGQQLDEPLTVFLIGGGSMAFRGLKDTTKDIDLVVTSGDDLWQLQAVLLELGYDIVREPDEAYEALGA
;
A
#
# COMPACT_ATOMS: atom_id res chain seq x y z
N MET A 1 17.17 6.43 5.21
CA MET A 1 17.04 5.37 4.19
C MET A 1 15.57 5.01 4.14
N ARG A 2 14.87 5.20 3.01
CA ARG A 2 13.44 4.84 2.90
C ARG A 2 13.29 3.33 3.13
N ALA A 3 12.25 2.94 3.87
CA ALA A 3 11.99 1.54 4.19
C ALA A 3 11.79 0.72 2.92
N ARG A 4 12.34 -0.50 2.90
CA ARG A 4 12.07 -1.53 1.90
C ARG A 4 11.01 -2.45 2.50
N PHE A 5 9.94 -2.72 1.78
CA PHE A 5 8.81 -3.49 2.27
C PHE A 5 8.98 -4.97 1.89
N ASP A 6 9.19 -5.83 2.87
CA ASP A 6 9.17 -7.29 2.71
C ASP A 6 7.75 -7.86 2.92
N SER A 7 7.60 -9.18 2.78
CA SER A 7 6.32 -9.86 2.99
C SER A 7 5.72 -9.62 4.38
N SER A 8 6.56 -9.54 5.43
CA SER A 8 6.11 -9.34 6.81
C SER A 8 5.55 -7.94 7.03
N TYR A 9 6.24 -6.92 6.50
CA TYR A 9 5.80 -5.54 6.53
C TYR A 9 4.49 -5.37 5.75
N ILE A 10 4.41 -5.90 4.53
CA ILE A 10 3.20 -5.78 3.70
C ILE A 10 2.01 -6.42 4.42
N ARG A 11 2.19 -7.59 5.06
CA ARG A 11 1.15 -8.22 5.85
C ARG A 11 0.72 -7.34 7.03
N SER A 12 1.67 -6.88 7.85
CA SER A 12 1.33 -6.09 9.03
C SER A 12 0.62 -4.80 8.69
N GLU A 13 1.02 -4.14 7.59
CA GLU A 13 0.41 -2.88 7.18
C GLU A 13 -1.01 -3.11 6.64
N LEU A 14 -1.23 -4.16 5.84
CA LEU A 14 -2.57 -4.52 5.38
C LEU A 14 -3.49 -4.93 6.55
N ASP A 15 -2.95 -5.64 7.55
CA ASP A 15 -3.70 -6.00 8.76
C ASP A 15 -4.04 -4.74 9.59
N ARG A 16 -3.11 -3.78 9.70
CA ARG A 16 -3.33 -2.49 10.41
C ARG A 16 -4.40 -1.66 9.71
N ILE A 17 -4.36 -1.55 8.39
CA ILE A 17 -5.38 -0.85 7.60
C ILE A 17 -6.72 -1.56 7.74
N GLY A 18 -6.72 -2.90 7.63
CA GLY A 18 -7.92 -3.73 7.74
C GLY A 18 -8.65 -3.60 9.09
N GLN A 19 -7.92 -3.41 10.18
CA GLN A 19 -8.49 -3.22 11.53
C GLN A 19 -9.22 -1.87 11.72
N GLN A 20 -8.94 -0.88 10.87
CA GLN A 20 -9.56 0.45 10.93
C GLN A 20 -10.76 0.57 9.99
N LEU A 21 -11.03 -0.43 9.13
CA LEU A 21 -12.19 -0.42 8.25
C LEU A 21 -13.48 -0.75 9.03
N ASP A 22 -14.51 0.09 8.87
CA ASP A 22 -15.84 -0.17 9.41
C ASP A 22 -16.55 -1.34 8.70
N GLU A 23 -16.34 -1.47 7.39
CA GLU A 23 -16.91 -2.54 6.55
C GLU A 23 -15.83 -3.30 5.78
N PRO A 24 -15.99 -4.62 5.53
CA PRO A 24 -15.01 -5.38 4.76
C PRO A 24 -14.79 -4.82 3.36
N LEU A 25 -13.53 -4.54 3.01
CA LEU A 25 -13.12 -4.06 1.71
C LEU A 25 -12.30 -5.11 0.96
N THR A 26 -12.65 -5.40 -0.29
CA THR A 26 -11.83 -6.26 -1.16
C THR A 26 -10.86 -5.41 -1.97
N VAL A 27 -9.56 -5.68 -1.82
CA VAL A 27 -8.49 -5.04 -2.59
C VAL A 27 -7.61 -6.09 -3.28
N PHE A 28 -7.00 -5.70 -4.40
CA PHE A 28 -6.06 -6.54 -5.14
C PHE A 28 -4.66 -5.96 -5.05
N LEU A 29 -3.75 -6.70 -4.39
CA LEU A 29 -2.33 -6.37 -4.33
C LEU A 29 -1.64 -6.74 -5.65
N ILE A 30 -1.10 -5.74 -6.33
CA ILE A 30 -0.42 -5.89 -7.62
C ILE A 30 1.05 -5.43 -7.53
N GLY A 31 1.76 -5.43 -8.67
CA GLY A 31 3.10 -4.87 -8.78
C GLY A 31 4.17 -5.57 -7.93
N GLY A 32 5.18 -4.79 -7.53
CA GLY A 32 6.32 -5.25 -6.73
C GLY A 32 5.90 -5.81 -5.36
N GLY A 33 4.90 -5.20 -4.74
CA GLY A 33 4.32 -5.66 -3.48
C GLY A 33 3.72 -7.05 -3.56
N SER A 34 3.01 -7.38 -4.65
CA SER A 34 2.46 -8.74 -4.85
C SER A 34 3.55 -9.79 -4.98
N MET A 35 4.64 -9.48 -5.71
CA MET A 35 5.79 -10.37 -5.82
C MET A 35 6.49 -10.54 -4.47
N ALA A 36 6.70 -9.45 -3.73
CA ALA A 36 7.33 -9.49 -2.40
C ALA A 36 6.50 -10.28 -1.39
N PHE A 37 5.18 -10.03 -1.34
CA PHE A 37 4.25 -10.73 -0.46
C PHE A 37 4.26 -12.25 -0.69
N ARG A 38 4.39 -12.68 -1.95
CA ARG A 38 4.44 -14.09 -2.37
C ARG A 38 5.84 -14.73 -2.29
N GLY A 39 6.86 -14.01 -1.83
CA GLY A 39 8.24 -14.51 -1.77
C GLY A 39 8.90 -14.67 -3.14
N LEU A 40 8.39 -13.99 -4.17
CA LEU A 40 8.96 -13.97 -5.53
C LEU A 40 9.98 -12.82 -5.71
N LYS A 41 10.03 -11.88 -4.75
CA LYS A 41 10.97 -10.76 -4.66
C LYS A 41 11.30 -10.53 -3.19
N ASP A 42 12.52 -10.12 -2.85
CA ASP A 42 12.89 -9.92 -1.45
C ASP A 42 12.14 -8.73 -0.82
N THR A 43 12.10 -7.59 -1.51
CA THR A 43 11.45 -6.36 -1.03
C THR A 43 10.93 -5.50 -2.18
N THR A 44 10.01 -4.59 -1.87
CA THR A 44 9.52 -3.51 -2.74
C THR A 44 9.68 -2.14 -2.08
N LYS A 45 9.49 -1.05 -2.83
CA LYS A 45 9.57 0.33 -2.30
C LYS A 45 8.20 0.95 -2.02
N ASP A 46 7.15 0.35 -2.58
CA ASP A 46 5.77 0.82 -2.68
C ASP A 46 4.80 -0.38 -2.65
N ILE A 47 3.53 -0.10 -2.35
CA ILE A 47 2.44 -1.08 -2.32
C ILE A 47 1.34 -0.56 -3.24
N ASP A 48 1.05 -1.32 -4.30
CA ASP A 48 0.00 -0.98 -5.26
C ASP A 48 -1.26 -1.80 -4.99
N LEU A 49 -2.38 -1.10 -4.75
CA LEU A 49 -3.69 -1.70 -4.53
C LEU A 49 -4.68 -1.27 -5.61
N VAL A 50 -5.48 -2.23 -6.09
CA VAL A 50 -6.65 -1.98 -6.93
C VAL A 50 -7.91 -2.25 -6.12
N VAL A 51 -8.89 -1.35 -6.22
CA VAL A 51 -10.23 -1.46 -5.60
C VAL A 51 -11.30 -1.64 -6.67
N THR A 52 -12.50 -2.07 -6.29
CA THR A 52 -13.54 -2.44 -7.27
C THR A 52 -14.44 -1.29 -7.69
N SER A 53 -14.51 -0.23 -6.88
CA SER A 53 -15.41 0.89 -7.11
C SER A 53 -14.80 2.23 -6.67
N GLY A 54 -15.47 3.33 -7.03
CA GLY A 54 -15.11 4.65 -6.50
C GLY A 54 -15.40 4.77 -5.00
N ASP A 55 -16.47 4.16 -4.52
CA ASP A 55 -16.85 4.19 -3.09
C ASP A 55 -15.83 3.43 -2.25
N ASP A 56 -15.33 2.29 -2.74
CA ASP A 56 -14.23 1.53 -2.15
C ASP A 56 -12.96 2.38 -2.01
N LEU A 57 -12.64 3.18 -3.05
CA LEU A 57 -11.49 4.07 -3.04
C LEU A 57 -11.65 5.16 -1.97
N TRP A 58 -12.85 5.73 -1.87
CA TRP A 58 -13.16 6.75 -0.85
C TRP A 58 -13.04 6.19 0.56
N GLN A 59 -13.58 4.99 0.81
CA GLN A 59 -13.47 4.31 2.09
C GLN A 59 -12.01 4.05 2.46
N LEU A 60 -11.22 3.47 1.54
CA LEU A 60 -9.81 3.20 1.76
C LEU A 60 -9.02 4.48 2.03
N GLN A 61 -9.25 5.54 1.23
CA GLN A 61 -8.57 6.81 1.40
C GLN A 61 -8.87 7.44 2.77
N ALA A 62 -10.12 7.40 3.24
CA ALA A 62 -10.50 7.92 4.54
C ALA A 62 -9.72 7.23 5.67
N VAL A 63 -9.68 5.89 5.65
CA VAL A 63 -8.93 5.11 6.64
C VAL A 63 -7.42 5.39 6.58
N LEU A 64 -6.84 5.52 5.39
CA LEU A 64 -5.43 5.87 5.24
C LEU A 64 -5.12 7.26 5.85
N LEU A 65 -5.97 8.25 5.60
CA LEU A 65 -5.82 9.57 6.21
C LEU A 65 -5.92 9.53 7.74
N GLU A 66 -6.85 8.74 8.29
CA GLU A 66 -6.99 8.55 9.75
C GLU A 66 -5.77 7.87 10.39
N LEU A 67 -5.13 6.95 9.66
CA LEU A 67 -3.90 6.28 10.08
C LEU A 67 -2.64 7.14 9.93
N GLY A 68 -2.78 8.38 9.45
CA GLY A 68 -1.72 9.38 9.33
C GLY A 68 -0.95 9.34 8.02
N TYR A 69 -1.50 8.73 6.96
CA TYR A 69 -0.93 8.83 5.62
C TYR A 69 -1.26 10.17 4.97
N ASP A 70 -0.36 10.65 4.10
CA ASP A 70 -0.54 11.87 3.32
C ASP A 70 -0.89 11.58 1.87
N ILE A 71 -1.71 12.43 1.26
CA ILE A 71 -1.96 12.41 -0.18
C ILE A 71 -0.80 13.10 -0.89
N VAL A 72 0.01 12.30 -1.58
CA VAL A 72 1.11 12.77 -2.42
C VAL A 72 0.64 12.79 -3.88
N ARG A 73 0.60 13.98 -4.49
CA ARG A 73 0.18 14.15 -5.90
C ARG A 73 1.31 13.90 -6.90
N GLU A 74 2.53 14.24 -6.52
CA GLU A 74 3.72 14.04 -7.34
C GLU A 74 4.80 13.40 -6.46
N PRO A 75 5.45 12.31 -6.93
CA PRO A 75 6.56 11.73 -6.20
C PRO A 75 7.71 12.72 -6.07
N ASP A 76 8.39 12.71 -4.92
CA ASP A 76 9.58 13.53 -4.72
C ASP A 76 10.80 12.98 -5.48
N GLU A 77 11.83 13.81 -5.66
CA GLU A 77 13.08 13.40 -6.33
C GLU A 77 13.72 12.15 -5.69
N ALA A 78 13.55 11.97 -4.38
CA ALA A 78 14.04 10.81 -3.65
C ALA A 78 13.29 9.52 -4.00
N TYR A 79 12.04 9.60 -4.46
CA TYR A 79 11.26 8.47 -4.95
C TYR A 79 11.66 8.09 -6.37
N GLU A 80 11.81 9.10 -7.23
CA GLU A 80 12.23 8.92 -8.62
C GLU A 80 13.63 8.28 -8.72
N ALA A 81 14.55 8.68 -7.84
CA ALA A 81 15.90 8.12 -7.77
C ALA A 81 15.96 6.62 -7.43
N LEU A 82 14.85 6.01 -6.95
CA LEU A 82 14.78 4.58 -6.65
C LEU A 82 14.57 3.71 -7.89
N GLY A 83 14.30 4.30 -9.06
CA GLY A 83 14.02 3.59 -10.32
C GLY A 83 12.65 2.88 -10.33
N ALA A 84 12.17 2.51 -11.52
CA ALA A 84 10.96 1.71 -11.72
C ALA A 84 11.25 0.21 -11.65
#